data_AF-D7BFI1-F1
#
_entry.id   AF-D7BFI1-F1
#
_cell.length_a   1.000
_cell.length_b   1.000
_cell.length_c   1.000
_cell.angle_alpha   90.00
_cell.angle_beta   90.00
_cell.angle_gamma   90.00
#
_symmetry.space_group_name_H-M   'P 1'
#
loop_
_entity.id
_entity.type
_entity.pdbx_description
1 polymer ?
#
loop_
_entity_poly.entity_id
_entity_poly.type
_entity_poly.pdbx_seq_one_letter_code
_entity_poly.pdbx_strand_id
1 'polypeptide(L)'
;MYFRGDSWEMLFRGVSRVVWFRGVSREETVKRKIRRLEELLPHLKEGRYRIGPHVAKHMIQEGFTELDVLQAVEWGRELAVYAEDERMLVLGYMVIPPRLKLPLHVVLEYKNPRWVDVVTAFIPREPHRIYSRARVAALVRFDGALEEVKWVRPKQLGIER
;
A
#
# COMPACT_ATOMS: atom_id res chain seq x y z
N MET A 1 -10.02 18.63 38.63
CA MET A 1 -9.08 17.98 37.70
C MET A 1 -7.74 18.67 37.90
N TYR A 2 -6.70 17.96 38.31
CA TYR A 2 -5.36 18.55 38.44
C TYR A 2 -4.34 17.63 37.77
N PHE A 3 -3.38 18.23 37.09
CA PHE A 3 -2.34 17.55 36.32
C PHE A 3 -1.12 17.31 37.22
N ARG A 4 -0.62 16.08 37.30
CA ARG A 4 0.59 15.74 38.07
C ARG A 4 1.43 14.73 37.27
N GLY A 5 2.37 15.24 36.47
CA GLY A 5 3.22 14.42 35.59
C GLY A 5 2.43 13.79 34.44
N ASP A 6 2.79 12.57 34.03
CA ASP A 6 2.23 11.88 32.85
C ASP A 6 0.83 11.26 33.05
N SER A 7 0.12 11.64 34.12
CA SER A 7 -1.18 11.06 34.50
C SER A 7 -2.22 12.13 34.82
N TRP A 8 -3.44 11.89 34.38
CA TRP A 8 -4.61 12.70 34.72
C TRP A 8 -5.40 12.05 35.86
N GLU A 9 -5.56 12.75 36.99
CA GLU A 9 -6.40 12.29 38.10
C GLU A 9 -7.73 13.06 38.12
N MET A 10 -8.84 12.32 38.15
CA MET A 10 -10.20 12.86 38.25
C MET A 10 -10.86 12.33 39.53
N LEU A 11 -10.99 13.19 40.54
CA LEU A 11 -11.66 12.86 41.80
C LEU A 11 -13.18 13.08 41.67
N PHE A 12 -13.95 12.00 41.59
CA PHE A 12 -15.39 12.03 41.85
C PHE A 12 -15.64 11.74 43.33
N ARG A 13 -16.39 12.61 44.01
CA ARG A 13 -16.87 12.33 45.37
C ARG A 13 -17.92 11.22 45.30
N GLY A 14 -17.66 10.09 45.96
CA GLY A 14 -18.70 9.11 46.33
C GLY A 14 -18.56 7.68 45.80
N VAL A 15 -17.55 7.32 45.00
CA VAL A 15 -17.36 5.93 44.54
C VAL A 15 -15.87 5.57 44.54
N SER A 16 -15.48 4.62 45.40
CA SER A 16 -14.10 4.13 45.56
C SER A 16 -13.65 3.24 44.38
N ARG A 17 -13.55 3.80 43.18
CA ARG A 17 -12.97 3.10 42.02
C ARG A 17 -11.98 4.01 41.30
N VAL A 18 -10.69 3.79 41.56
CA VAL A 18 -9.59 4.44 40.84
C VAL A 18 -9.44 3.74 39.49
N VAL A 19 -9.73 4.44 38.40
CA VAL A 19 -9.52 3.95 37.04
C VAL A 19 -8.18 4.46 36.54
N TRP A 20 -7.22 3.56 36.40
CA TRP A 20 -5.90 3.86 35.84
C TRP A 20 -5.98 3.80 34.32
N PHE A 21 -5.96 4.96 33.65
CA PHE A 21 -5.70 5.00 32.21
C PHE A 21 -4.19 5.03 32.00
N ARG A 22 -3.61 3.87 31.70
CA ARG A 22 -2.22 3.76 31.27
C ARG A 22 -2.14 4.40 29.88
N GLY A 23 -1.59 5.61 29.82
CA GLY A 23 -1.22 6.26 28.57
C GLY A 23 -0.37 5.30 27.74
N VAL A 24 -0.86 4.96 26.55
CA VAL A 24 -0.09 4.19 25.56
C VAL A 24 1.11 5.05 25.19
N SER A 25 2.28 4.65 25.71
CA SER A 25 3.51 5.41 25.60
C SER A 25 4.14 5.25 24.23
N ARG A 26 4.72 6.36 23.74
CA ARG A 26 5.76 6.45 22.69
C ARG A 26 5.36 5.96 21.30
N GLU A 27 4.97 6.90 20.46
CA GLU A 27 5.31 6.84 19.04
C GLU A 27 6.85 6.87 18.93
N GLU A 28 7.47 5.69 18.97
CA GLU A 28 8.72 5.50 18.25
C GLU A 28 8.40 5.75 16.79
N THR A 29 8.73 6.95 16.31
CA THR A 29 8.76 7.26 14.88
C THR A 29 9.87 6.42 14.27
N VAL A 30 9.62 5.12 14.05
CA VAL A 30 10.46 4.26 13.22
C VAL A 30 10.55 5.00 11.89
N LYS A 31 11.71 5.59 11.59
CA LYS A 31 11.97 6.25 10.31
C LYS A 31 11.80 5.19 9.23
N ARG A 32 10.60 5.07 8.67
CA ARG A 32 10.30 4.12 7.59
C ARG A 32 11.21 4.47 6.42
N LYS A 33 12.05 3.51 6.02
CA LYS A 33 13.03 3.72 4.97
C LYS A 33 12.30 3.73 3.63
N ILE A 34 12.20 4.89 3.01
CA ILE A 34 11.75 5.01 1.63
C ILE A 34 12.80 4.33 0.75
N ARG A 35 12.38 3.37 -0.07
CA ARG A 35 13.24 2.67 -1.04
C ARG A 35 12.79 2.99 -2.45
N ARG A 36 13.73 2.93 -3.40
CA ARG A 36 13.45 3.04 -4.83
C ARG A 36 13.32 1.67 -5.50
N LEU A 37 12.66 1.64 -6.65
CA LEU A 37 12.49 0.42 -7.45
C LEU A 37 13.84 -0.26 -7.70
N GLU A 38 14.87 0.51 -8.05
CA GLU A 38 16.23 0.02 -8.31
C GLU A 38 16.84 -0.76 -7.12
N GLU A 39 16.52 -0.36 -5.89
CA GLU A 39 16.96 -1.07 -4.68
C GLU A 39 16.23 -2.41 -4.47
N LEU A 40 15.05 -2.57 -5.07
CA LEU A 40 14.23 -3.78 -4.96
C LEU A 40 14.54 -4.80 -6.07
N LEU A 41 15.03 -4.35 -7.23
CA LEU A 41 15.33 -5.21 -8.38
C LEU A 41 16.27 -6.39 -8.06
N PRO A 42 17.36 -6.25 -7.27
CA PRO A 42 18.22 -7.38 -6.92
C PRO A 42 17.46 -8.48 -6.18
N HIS A 43 16.53 -8.12 -5.28
CA HIS A 43 15.71 -9.10 -4.57
C HIS A 43 14.84 -9.91 -5.53
N LEU A 44 14.24 -9.27 -6.53
CA LEU A 44 13.42 -9.94 -7.54
C LEU A 44 14.26 -10.89 -8.42
N LYS A 45 15.42 -10.43 -8.88
CA LYS A 45 16.34 -11.21 -9.74
C LYS A 45 16.89 -12.45 -9.04
N GLU A 46 17.12 -12.36 -7.74
CA GLU A 46 17.59 -13.49 -6.92
C GLU A 46 16.46 -14.42 -6.46
N GLY A 47 15.23 -14.19 -6.91
CA GLY A 47 14.07 -14.99 -6.49
C GLY A 47 13.61 -14.73 -5.05
N ARG A 48 14.09 -13.65 -4.42
CA ARG A 48 13.71 -13.24 -3.05
C ARG A 48 12.43 -12.41 -3.05
N TYR A 49 11.37 -12.99 -3.61
CA TYR A 49 10.04 -12.38 -3.63
C TYR A 49 8.95 -13.37 -3.29
N ARG A 50 7.76 -12.85 -2.97
CA ARG A 50 6.56 -13.66 -2.76
C ARG A 50 5.41 -13.09 -3.57
N ILE A 51 4.66 -13.96 -4.22
CA ILE A 51 3.44 -13.60 -4.93
C ILE A 51 2.28 -13.68 -3.93
N GLY A 52 1.61 -12.56 -3.69
CA GLY A 52 0.45 -12.49 -2.82
C GLY A 52 -0.74 -13.27 -3.41
N PRO A 53 -1.65 -13.81 -2.58
CA PRO A 53 -2.84 -14.53 -3.04
C PRO A 53 -3.69 -13.74 -4.05
N HIS A 54 -3.75 -12.41 -3.89
CA HIS A 54 -4.50 -11.53 -4.79
C HIS A 54 -3.91 -11.49 -6.20
N VAL A 55 -2.57 -11.51 -6.33
CA VAL A 55 -1.90 -11.54 -7.64
C VAL A 55 -2.28 -12.80 -8.39
N ALA A 56 -2.25 -13.96 -7.73
CA ALA A 56 -2.62 -15.24 -8.36
C ALA A 56 -4.06 -15.23 -8.90
N LYS A 57 -4.98 -14.59 -8.18
CA LYS A 57 -6.36 -14.38 -8.65
C LYS A 57 -6.41 -13.51 -9.91
N HIS A 58 -5.74 -12.35 -9.89
CA HIS A 58 -5.71 -11.44 -11.04
C HIS A 58 -4.98 -12.05 -12.25
N MET A 59 -3.93 -12.85 -12.04
CA MET A 59 -3.26 -13.62 -13.10
C MET A 59 -4.26 -14.49 -13.86
N ILE A 60 -5.13 -15.21 -13.15
CA ILE A 60 -6.18 -16.05 -13.76
C ILE A 60 -7.26 -15.20 -14.43
N GLN A 61 -7.72 -14.14 -13.77
CA GLN A 61 -8.85 -13.33 -14.26
C GLN A 61 -8.49 -12.43 -15.45
N GLU A 62 -7.26 -11.92 -15.47
CA GLU A 62 -6.80 -10.93 -16.44
C GLU A 62 -5.83 -11.51 -17.47
N GLY A 63 -5.38 -12.77 -17.27
CA GLY A 63 -4.63 -13.52 -18.27
C GLY A 63 -3.14 -13.16 -18.36
N PHE A 64 -2.52 -12.78 -17.25
CA PHE A 64 -1.07 -12.54 -17.16
C PHE A 64 -0.39 -13.56 -16.24
N THR A 65 0.90 -13.80 -16.47
CA THR A 65 1.70 -14.78 -15.72
C THR A 65 2.57 -14.12 -14.66
N GLU A 66 3.18 -14.93 -13.80
CA GLU A 66 4.19 -14.45 -12.85
C GLU A 66 5.40 -13.85 -13.57
N LEU A 67 5.82 -14.45 -14.68
CA LEU A 67 6.90 -13.93 -15.51
C LEU A 67 6.57 -12.54 -16.06
N ASP A 68 5.32 -12.31 -16.48
CA ASP A 68 4.86 -11.00 -16.95
C ASP A 68 4.93 -9.95 -15.83
N VAL A 69 4.57 -10.31 -14.61
CA VAL A 69 4.69 -9.43 -13.43
C VAL A 69 6.15 -9.07 -13.18
N LEU A 70 7.04 -10.06 -13.18
CA LEU A 70 8.46 -9.82 -12.93
C LEU A 70 9.10 -8.95 -14.01
N GLN A 71 8.83 -9.23 -15.29
CA GLN A 71 9.30 -8.42 -16.41
C GLN A 71 8.74 -6.99 -16.36
N ALA A 72 7.46 -6.85 -16.02
CA ALA A 72 6.83 -5.55 -15.85
C ALA A 72 7.50 -4.74 -14.74
N VAL A 73 7.93 -5.38 -13.64
CA VAL A 73 8.66 -4.68 -12.58
C VAL A 73 10.10 -4.39 -12.99
N GLU A 74 10.77 -5.31 -13.67
CA GLU A 74 12.17 -5.16 -14.10
C GLU A 74 12.36 -4.02 -15.11
N TRP A 75 11.48 -3.90 -16.11
CA TRP A 75 11.55 -2.86 -17.14
C TRP A 75 10.59 -1.69 -16.90
N GLY A 76 9.83 -1.75 -15.81
CA GLY A 76 8.86 -0.76 -15.45
C GLY A 76 9.47 0.50 -14.86
N ARG A 77 8.59 1.40 -14.45
CA ARG A 77 8.94 2.62 -13.73
C ARG A 77 8.11 2.78 -12.48
N GLU A 78 8.73 3.37 -11.47
CA GLU A 78 8.03 3.83 -10.26
C GLU A 78 7.00 4.89 -10.64
N LEU A 79 5.72 4.66 -10.31
CA LEU A 79 4.66 5.66 -10.43
C LEU A 79 4.42 6.39 -9.10
N ALA A 80 4.48 5.67 -7.99
CA ALA A 80 4.24 6.23 -6.66
C ALA A 80 4.88 5.39 -5.56
N VAL A 81 5.26 6.05 -4.48
CA VAL A 81 5.76 5.42 -3.25
C VAL A 81 4.89 5.84 -2.07
N TYR A 82 4.41 4.84 -1.32
CA TYR A 82 3.59 5.01 -0.13
C TYR A 82 4.44 4.62 1.08
N ALA A 83 5.19 5.60 1.60
CA ALA A 83 6.17 5.40 2.67
C ALA A 83 5.55 4.82 3.95
N GLU A 84 4.28 5.17 4.21
CA GLU A 84 3.55 4.73 5.39
C GLU A 84 3.24 3.23 5.38
N ASP A 85 3.08 2.63 4.20
CA ASP A 85 2.82 1.20 4.09
C ASP A 85 4.06 0.42 3.62
N GLU A 86 5.17 1.13 3.36
CA GLU A 86 6.37 0.60 2.69
C GLU A 86 6.00 -0.10 1.38
N ARG A 87 5.19 0.60 0.58
CA ARG A 87 4.65 0.12 -0.69
C ARG A 87 5.04 1.00 -1.86
N MET A 88 5.09 0.39 -3.03
CA MET A 88 5.37 1.06 -4.28
C MET A 88 4.39 0.62 -5.36
N LEU A 89 3.90 1.58 -6.14
CA LEU A 89 3.19 1.31 -7.38
C LEU A 89 4.16 1.43 -8.55
N VAL A 90 4.28 0.35 -9.33
CA VAL A 90 5.11 0.26 -10.52
C VAL A 90 4.21 0.13 -11.73
N LEU A 91 4.53 0.86 -12.80
CA LEU A 91 3.96 0.64 -14.12
C LEU A 91 4.98 -0.07 -15.00
N GLY A 92 4.64 -1.28 -15.40
CA GLY A 92 5.35 -2.02 -16.43
C GLY A 92 4.43 -2.39 -17.57
N TYR A 93 4.92 -3.30 -18.41
CA TYR A 93 4.19 -3.80 -19.56
C TYR A 93 4.43 -5.29 -19.73
N MET A 94 3.36 -6.04 -19.98
CA MET A 94 3.46 -7.39 -20.53
C MET A 94 3.44 -7.34 -22.06
N VAL A 95 4.14 -8.25 -22.71
CA VAL A 95 4.24 -8.31 -24.17
C VAL A 95 3.45 -9.52 -24.67
N ILE A 96 2.42 -9.25 -25.46
CA ILE A 96 1.66 -10.27 -26.18
C ILE A 96 2.13 -10.25 -27.65
N PRO A 97 2.84 -11.29 -28.11
CA PRO A 97 3.31 -11.37 -29.48
C PRO A 97 2.14 -11.27 -30.48
N PRO A 98 2.33 -10.65 -31.66
CA PRO A 98 3.62 -10.17 -32.19
C PRO A 98 4.00 -8.73 -31.80
N ARG A 99 3.08 -7.87 -31.33
CA ARG A 99 3.38 -6.43 -31.10
C ARG A 99 2.56 -5.74 -29.99
N LEU A 100 1.69 -6.46 -29.27
CA LEU A 100 0.81 -5.83 -28.29
C LEU A 100 1.55 -5.68 -26.95
N LYS A 101 1.58 -4.46 -26.41
CA LYS A 101 2.06 -4.19 -25.05
C LYS A 101 0.88 -3.79 -24.20
N LEU A 102 0.57 -4.58 -23.18
CA LEU A 102 -0.48 -4.23 -22.22
C LEU A 102 0.15 -3.64 -20.96
N PRO A 103 -0.37 -2.50 -20.48
CA PRO A 103 0.10 -1.91 -19.24
C PRO A 103 -0.22 -2.84 -18.07
N LEU A 104 0.71 -2.96 -17.15
CA LEU A 104 0.54 -3.73 -15.93
C LEU A 104 0.93 -2.87 -14.73
N HIS A 105 -0.02 -2.65 -13.83
CA HIS A 105 0.25 -2.05 -12.53
C HIS A 105 0.61 -3.15 -11.55
N VAL A 106 1.73 -2.97 -10.86
CA VAL A 106 2.22 -3.91 -9.85
C VAL A 106 2.44 -3.15 -8.56
N VAL A 107 1.86 -3.64 -7.48
CA VAL A 107 2.04 -3.10 -6.14
C VAL A 107 3.03 -3.97 -5.37
N LEU A 108 4.17 -3.40 -5.03
CA LEU A 108 5.20 -4.02 -4.21
C LEU A 108 5.07 -3.57 -2.76
N GLU A 109 5.36 -4.46 -1.82
CA GLU A 109 5.56 -4.17 -0.40
C GLU A 109 6.97 -4.63 0.01
N TYR A 110 7.69 -3.78 0.73
CA TYR A 110 9.11 -3.99 1.07
C TYR A 110 9.40 -3.80 2.57
N LYS A 111 8.40 -4.05 3.43
CA LYS A 111 8.56 -4.02 4.90
C LYS A 111 9.68 -4.93 5.38
N ASN A 112 9.81 -6.10 4.76
CA ASN A 112 10.91 -7.01 5.06
C ASN A 112 12.14 -6.61 4.24
N PRO A 113 13.28 -6.29 4.86
CA PRO A 113 14.47 -5.85 4.11
C PRO A 113 15.10 -6.95 3.25
N ARG A 114 14.72 -8.22 3.41
CA ARG A 114 15.27 -9.37 2.69
C ARG A 114 14.41 -9.86 1.52
N TRP A 115 13.14 -9.47 1.48
CA TRP A 115 12.14 -9.99 0.56
C TRP A 115 11.27 -8.87 0.00
N VAL A 116 10.79 -9.03 -1.22
CA VAL A 116 9.79 -8.15 -1.83
C VAL A 116 8.48 -8.90 -2.00
N ASP A 117 7.40 -8.35 -1.46
CA ASP A 117 6.08 -8.94 -1.61
C ASP A 117 5.36 -8.27 -2.79
N VAL A 118 4.99 -9.05 -3.79
CA VAL A 118 4.07 -8.59 -4.84
C VAL A 118 2.66 -8.74 -4.30
N VAL A 119 2.06 -7.63 -3.86
CA VAL A 119 0.81 -7.67 -3.11
C VAL A 119 -0.40 -7.78 -4.04
N THR A 120 -0.38 -7.07 -5.16
CA THR A 120 -1.40 -7.16 -6.22
C THR A 120 -0.79 -6.72 -7.56
N ALA A 121 -1.35 -7.23 -8.65
CA ALA A 121 -1.06 -6.79 -10.01
C ALA A 121 -2.35 -6.78 -10.83
N PHE A 122 -2.52 -5.80 -11.73
CA PHE A 122 -3.72 -5.67 -12.56
C PHE A 122 -3.44 -4.80 -13.80
N ILE A 123 -4.24 -4.97 -14.84
CA ILE A 123 -4.23 -4.20 -16.08
C ILE A 123 -5.08 -2.94 -15.86
N PRO A 124 -4.47 -1.75 -15.75
CA PRO A 124 -5.21 -0.53 -15.49
C PRO A 124 -5.95 -0.04 -16.73
N ARG A 125 -7.14 0.54 -16.54
CA ARG A 125 -7.83 1.32 -17.59
C ARG A 125 -7.07 2.60 -17.96
N GLU A 126 -6.40 3.21 -16.97
CA GLU A 126 -5.63 4.45 -17.12
C GLU A 126 -4.18 4.21 -16.65
N PRO A 127 -3.24 3.91 -17.57
CA PRO A 127 -1.91 3.39 -17.19
C PRO A 127 -1.03 4.36 -16.38
N HIS A 128 -1.18 5.66 -16.60
CA HIS A 128 -0.39 6.67 -15.90
C HIS A 128 -1.09 7.24 -14.67
N ARG A 129 -2.26 6.69 -14.31
CA ARG A 129 -3.01 7.14 -13.15
C ARG A 129 -2.31 6.69 -11.87
N ILE A 130 -2.01 7.65 -11.01
CA ILE A 130 -1.53 7.41 -9.66
C ILE A 130 -2.76 7.24 -8.75
N TYR A 131 -2.75 6.19 -7.94
CA TYR A 131 -3.83 5.91 -6.99
C TYR A 131 -3.57 6.56 -5.63
N SER A 132 -4.63 6.88 -4.91
CA SER A 132 -4.49 7.27 -3.51
C SER A 132 -4.08 6.07 -2.66
N ARG A 133 -3.41 6.33 -1.54
CA ARG A 133 -3.05 5.31 -0.54
C ARG A 133 -4.27 4.47 -0.13
N ALA A 134 -5.40 5.12 0.13
CA ALA A 134 -6.65 4.43 0.47
C ALA A 134 -7.14 3.50 -0.63
N ARG A 135 -6.99 3.89 -1.91
CA ARG A 135 -7.34 3.05 -3.05
C ARG A 135 -6.41 1.85 -3.18
N VAL A 136 -5.10 2.04 -3.04
CA VAL A 136 -4.15 0.91 -3.04
C VAL A 136 -4.43 -0.04 -1.88
N ALA A 137 -4.68 0.48 -0.68
CA ALA A 137 -5.07 -0.34 0.46
C ALA A 137 -6.37 -1.11 0.21
N ALA A 138 -7.36 -0.50 -0.46
CA ALA A 138 -8.59 -1.18 -0.85
C ALA A 138 -8.34 -2.29 -1.89
N LEU A 139 -7.53 -2.03 -2.92
CA LEU A 139 -7.16 -3.04 -3.94
C LEU A 139 -6.48 -4.26 -3.32
N VAL A 140 -5.65 -4.04 -2.28
CA VAL A 140 -4.99 -5.12 -1.54
C VAL A 140 -5.95 -5.89 -0.63
N ARG A 141 -7.04 -5.27 -0.16
CA ARG A 141 -8.00 -5.90 0.76
C ARG A 141 -9.15 -6.63 0.06
N PHE A 142 -9.41 -6.35 -1.22
CA PHE A 142 -10.64 -6.78 -1.88
C PHE A 142 -10.50 -8.09 -2.66
N ASP A 143 -11.37 -9.04 -2.35
CA ASP A 143 -11.46 -10.37 -2.99
C ASP A 143 -12.32 -10.37 -4.27
N GLY A 144 -12.19 -9.37 -5.13
CA GLY A 144 -12.64 -9.48 -6.53
C GLY A 144 -14.10 -9.12 -6.84
N ALA A 145 -14.49 -7.89 -6.56
CA ALA A 145 -15.55 -7.23 -7.31
C ALA A 145 -14.96 -5.96 -7.93
N LEU A 146 -14.92 -5.90 -9.26
CA LEU A 146 -14.69 -4.66 -10.01
C LEU A 146 -15.87 -3.73 -9.72
N GLU A 147 -15.78 -2.88 -8.70
CA GLU A 147 -16.72 -1.77 -8.52
C GLU A 147 -16.06 -0.42 -8.80
N GLU A 148 -16.74 0.34 -9.66
CA GLU A 148 -16.53 1.76 -9.89
C GLU A 148 -16.55 2.52 -8.56
N VAL A 149 -15.39 3.01 -8.15
CA VAL A 149 -15.34 3.96 -7.04
C VAL A 149 -15.95 5.27 -7.53
N LYS A 150 -17.18 5.53 -7.10
CA LYS A 150 -17.81 6.85 -7.24
C LYS A 150 -16.91 7.88 -6.55
N TRP A 151 -16.32 8.76 -7.35
CA TRP A 151 -15.56 9.90 -6.87
C TRP A 151 -16.43 10.74 -5.92
N VAL A 152 -16.03 10.81 -4.65
CA VAL A 152 -16.52 11.86 -3.75
C VAL A 152 -15.50 13.00 -3.82
N ARG A 153 -15.92 14.15 -4.35
CA ARG A 153 -15.07 15.35 -4.36
C ARG A 153 -14.64 15.67 -2.92
N PRO A 154 -13.43 16.22 -2.69
CA PRO A 154 -13.07 16.72 -1.38
C PRO A 154 -14.13 17.72 -0.92
N LYS A 155 -14.68 17.56 0.29
CA LYS A 155 -15.48 18.62 0.91
C LYS A 155 -14.61 19.87 0.94
N GLN A 156 -14.99 20.91 0.20
CA GLN A 156 -14.46 22.24 0.44
C GLN A 156 -14.76 22.56 1.90
N LEU A 157 -13.72 22.64 2.73
CA LEU A 157 -13.84 23.35 4.01
C LEU A 157 -14.14 24.80 3.63
N GLY A 158 -15.39 25.20 3.82
CA GLY A 158 -15.79 26.59 3.72
C GLY A 158 -14.97 27.39 4.73
N ILE A 159 -14.10 28.25 4.22
CA ILE A 159 -13.56 29.36 4.99
C ILE A 159 -14.64 30.43 4.90
N GLU A 160 -15.53 30.46 5.89
CA GLU A 160 -16.36 31.64 6.12
C GLU A 160 -15.44 32.77 6.63
N ARG A 161 -15.53 33.91 5.97
CA ARG A 161 -14.87 35.17 6.34
C ARG A 161 -15.72 35.93 7.35
#